data_AF-A0A8T5G2C4-F1
#
_entry.id   AF-A0A8T5G2C4-F1
#
_cell.length_a   1.000
_cell.length_b   1.000
_cell.length_c   1.000
_cell.angle_alpha   90.00
_cell.angle_beta   90.00
_cell.angle_gamma   90.00
#
_symmetry.space_group_name_H-M   'P 1'
#
loop_
_entity.id
_entity.type
_entity.pdbx_description
1 polymer ?
#
loop_
_entity_poly.entity_id
_entity_poly.type
_entity_poly.pdbx_seq_one_letter_code
_entity_poly.pdbx_strand_id
1 'polypeptide(L)'
;MKKKILILLLFFLSISIVFAQEPKKTRETFGEVTCKDDGSITFTREPRYKKFNVERISDNKIFTDIPGNWVKKYVFESDKLLFTQPGNYIIKDNEFGDNSFTCPGVHFHCSLINYSINSCRSDENKTIIEFQTIGTTADQIRLKFWKIDGSLSTFENNFKSKDIENTSIILLNNKTNDYLIEIIKGPVIKNIDISHSSCAGEYYPNANFECNYQKPDDFIIKESTKECEKKETIDEFIYCIFSSDIKYKYVDISDSICNYNSIEPKKCIEINNKLQSCLFLEDQNKIDCAKSALSINNIIVDGLQCNELINIDKVKCFEDLRKRVYELIVFRFAILESKSINMFNQNLISNEYVKEFIIKTENTKLTFYSAKNKQERKDLIKQVRLNWINMLKGLGR
;
A
#
# COMPACT_ATOMS: atom_id res chain seq x y z
N MET A 1 70.08 29.04 34.78
CA MET A 1 68.90 28.91 33.89
C MET A 1 69.08 27.93 32.72
N LYS A 2 70.26 27.79 32.10
CA LYS A 2 70.48 26.91 30.93
C LYS A 2 70.17 25.40 31.14
N LYS A 3 70.34 24.84 32.35
CA LYS A 3 70.06 23.41 32.62
C LYS A 3 68.56 23.05 32.69
N LYS A 4 67.67 23.99 33.00
CA LYS A 4 66.21 23.70 33.09
C LYS A 4 65.54 23.62 31.71
N ILE A 5 66.08 24.33 30.71
CA ILE A 5 65.55 24.31 29.33
C ILE A 5 65.90 22.99 28.62
N LEU A 6 67.07 22.40 28.91
CA LEU A 6 67.51 21.14 28.30
C LEU A 6 66.65 19.94 28.76
N ILE A 7 66.22 19.93 30.02
CA ILE A 7 65.35 18.87 30.56
C ILE A 7 63.94 18.96 29.96
N LEU A 8 63.42 20.17 29.74
CA LEU A 8 62.11 20.35 29.11
C LEU A 8 62.11 19.90 27.65
N LEU A 9 63.17 20.20 26.89
CA LEU A 9 63.32 19.77 25.49
C LEU A 9 63.45 18.25 25.35
N LEU A 10 64.15 17.59 26.26
CA LEU A 10 64.25 16.11 26.28
C LEU A 10 62.92 15.45 26.64
N PHE A 11 62.09 16.09 27.48
CA PHE A 11 60.75 15.60 27.82
C PHE A 11 59.76 15.74 26.65
N PHE A 12 59.87 16.81 25.85
CA PHE A 12 59.07 16.95 24.63
C PHE A 12 59.50 15.99 23.52
N LEU A 13 60.81 15.73 23.37
CA LEU A 13 61.31 14.74 22.40
C LEU A 13 60.91 13.30 22.75
N SER A 14 60.84 12.93 24.04
CA SER A 14 60.39 11.59 24.43
C SER A 14 58.88 11.40 24.25
N ILE A 15 58.07 12.45 24.44
CA ILE A 15 56.62 12.41 24.16
C ILE A 15 56.36 12.27 22.65
N SER A 16 57.14 12.93 21.79
CA SER A 16 56.98 12.80 20.33
C SER A 16 57.31 11.40 19.78
N ILE A 17 58.17 10.63 20.44
CA ILE A 17 58.55 9.28 19.99
C ILE A 17 57.48 8.23 20.37
N VAL A 18 56.70 8.45 21.44
CA VAL A 18 55.63 7.52 21.86
C VAL A 18 54.40 7.60 20.94
N PHE A 19 54.20 8.72 20.23
CA PHE A 19 53.07 8.90 19.31
C PHE A 19 53.37 8.58 17.84
N ALA A 20 54.56 8.08 17.51
CA ALA A 20 54.95 7.69 16.16
C ALA A 20 54.94 6.17 15.93
N GLN A 21 54.20 5.40 16.73
CA GLN A 21 53.79 4.07 16.31
C GLN A 21 52.64 4.24 15.32
N GLU A 22 52.93 4.11 14.03
CA GLU A 22 51.90 3.92 13.02
C GLU A 22 50.92 2.87 13.55
N PRO A 23 49.61 3.17 13.67
CA PRO A 23 48.65 2.19 14.12
C PRO A 23 48.82 0.98 13.22
N LYS A 24 49.18 -0.18 13.81
CA LYS A 24 49.26 -1.45 13.10
C LYS A 24 48.00 -1.53 12.24
N LYS A 25 48.16 -1.43 10.91
CA LYS A 25 47.08 -1.59 9.94
C LYS A 25 46.36 -2.87 10.33
N THR A 26 45.19 -2.73 10.95
CA THR A 26 44.32 -3.86 11.26
C THR A 26 44.08 -4.53 9.93
N ARG A 27 44.47 -5.81 9.82
CA ARG A 27 44.39 -6.57 8.58
C ARG A 27 42.92 -6.58 8.19
N GLU A 28 42.60 -5.82 7.16
CA GLU A 28 41.31 -5.81 6.49
C GLU A 28 41.12 -7.22 5.90
N THR A 29 40.13 -7.96 6.39
CA THR A 29 39.84 -9.33 5.94
C THR A 29 38.42 -9.45 5.45
N PHE A 30 38.27 -10.00 4.25
CA PHE A 30 37.01 -10.49 3.69
C PHE A 30 37.03 -12.02 3.75
N GLY A 31 36.06 -12.61 4.43
CA GLY A 31 35.91 -14.05 4.57
C GLY A 31 35.14 -14.69 3.42
N GLU A 32 35.20 -16.01 3.33
CA GLU A 32 34.43 -16.79 2.35
C GLU A 32 32.93 -16.49 2.45
N VAL A 33 32.26 -16.44 1.29
CA VAL A 33 30.82 -16.23 1.19
C VAL A 33 30.15 -17.58 1.00
N THR A 34 29.30 -17.97 1.96
CA THR A 34 28.50 -19.19 1.86
C THR A 34 27.06 -18.85 1.52
N CYS A 35 26.49 -19.54 0.54
CA CYS A 35 25.07 -19.44 0.20
C CYS A 35 24.32 -20.67 0.71
N LYS A 36 23.25 -20.46 1.48
CA LYS A 36 22.42 -21.52 2.07
C LYS A 36 21.31 -21.92 1.09
N ASP A 37 20.72 -23.09 1.32
CA ASP A 37 19.62 -23.64 0.49
C ASP A 37 18.32 -22.81 0.58
N ASP A 38 18.22 -21.91 1.56
CA ASP A 38 17.13 -20.93 1.66
C ASP A 38 17.39 -19.63 0.88
N GLY A 39 18.50 -19.57 0.12
CA GLY A 39 18.87 -18.42 -0.70
C GLY A 39 19.41 -17.24 0.11
N SER A 40 19.74 -17.42 1.39
CA SER A 40 20.50 -16.43 2.18
C SER A 40 22.01 -16.63 2.02
N ILE A 41 22.79 -15.54 2.15
CA ILE A 41 24.25 -15.59 2.17
C ILE A 41 24.78 -15.22 3.56
N THR A 42 25.97 -15.73 3.87
CA THR A 42 26.71 -15.40 5.08
C THR A 42 28.17 -15.18 4.75
N PHE A 43 28.77 -14.11 5.26
CA PHE A 43 30.21 -13.84 5.09
C PHE A 43 30.76 -12.99 6.24
N THR A 44 32.09 -12.92 6.33
CA THR A 44 32.78 -12.10 7.34
C THR A 44 33.46 -10.89 6.70
N ARG A 45 33.37 -9.69 7.28
CA ARG A 45 34.06 -8.48 6.81
C ARG A 45 34.41 -7.52 7.95
N GLU A 46 35.65 -7.04 7.96
CA GLU A 46 36.15 -6.01 8.88
C GLU A 46 36.84 -4.86 8.11
N PRO A 47 36.40 -3.58 8.25
CA PRO A 47 35.33 -3.09 9.13
C PRO A 47 33.91 -3.35 8.58
N ARG A 48 32.89 -3.24 9.44
CA ARG A 48 31.49 -3.31 9.02
C ARG A 48 31.18 -2.15 8.07
N TYR A 49 30.80 -2.47 6.84
CA TYR A 49 30.33 -1.48 5.88
C TYR A 49 28.87 -1.71 5.55
N LYS A 50 28.15 -0.60 5.34
CA LYS A 50 26.69 -0.65 5.15
C LYS A 50 26.25 -0.99 3.72
N LYS A 51 27.13 -0.90 2.73
CA LYS A 51 26.74 -1.05 1.33
C LYS A 51 27.74 -1.88 0.55
N PHE A 52 27.21 -2.90 -0.11
CA PHE A 52 27.84 -3.72 -1.13
C PHE A 52 26.74 -4.13 -2.11
N ASN A 53 27.12 -4.45 -3.34
CA ASN A 53 26.19 -4.96 -4.35
C ASN A 53 26.51 -6.41 -4.63
N VAL A 54 25.50 -7.18 -5.04
CA VAL A 54 25.72 -8.53 -5.56
C VAL A 54 25.32 -8.56 -7.02
N GLU A 55 26.16 -9.13 -7.86
CA GLU A 55 25.90 -9.31 -9.29
C GLU A 55 25.81 -10.79 -9.60
N ARG A 56 24.78 -11.19 -10.35
CA ARG A 56 24.69 -12.55 -10.89
C ARG A 56 25.40 -12.63 -12.24
N ILE A 57 26.34 -13.57 -12.37
CA ILE A 57 27.22 -13.66 -13.54
C ILE A 57 26.47 -14.06 -14.81
N SER A 58 25.43 -14.90 -14.70
CA SER A 58 24.75 -15.46 -15.88
C SER A 58 23.97 -14.42 -16.70
N ASP A 59 23.49 -13.35 -16.06
CA ASP A 59 22.63 -12.35 -16.69
C ASP A 59 22.95 -10.91 -16.28
N ASN A 60 24.07 -10.69 -15.59
CA ASN A 60 24.51 -9.40 -15.04
C ASN A 60 23.43 -8.69 -14.21
N LYS A 61 22.52 -9.45 -13.56
CA LYS A 61 21.51 -8.87 -12.69
C LYS A 61 22.17 -8.34 -11.42
N ILE A 62 22.01 -7.04 -11.16
CA ILE A 62 22.56 -6.37 -9.98
C ILE A 62 21.50 -6.29 -8.88
N PHE A 63 21.85 -6.78 -7.71
CA PHE A 63 21.10 -6.68 -6.46
C PHE A 63 21.75 -5.59 -5.61
N THR A 64 21.05 -4.46 -5.45
CA THR A 64 21.47 -3.34 -4.59
C THR A 64 20.80 -3.42 -3.24
N ASP A 65 21.44 -2.88 -2.20
CA ASP A 65 20.89 -2.80 -0.83
C ASP A 65 20.41 -4.16 -0.29
N ILE A 66 21.31 -5.15 -0.32
CA ILE A 66 21.06 -6.52 0.17
C ILE A 66 20.54 -6.46 1.62
N PRO A 67 19.28 -6.84 1.87
CA PRO A 67 18.74 -6.78 3.22
C PRO A 67 19.34 -7.91 4.06
N GLY A 68 19.59 -7.63 5.34
CA GLY A 68 20.25 -8.55 6.26
C GLY A 68 20.74 -7.87 7.53
N ASN A 69 21.33 -8.67 8.41
CA ASN A 69 21.78 -8.25 9.74
C ASN A 69 23.21 -8.67 10.03
N TRP A 70 23.93 -7.82 10.77
CA TRP A 70 25.26 -8.15 11.30
C TRP A 70 25.12 -8.87 12.64
N VAL A 71 24.93 -10.19 12.60
CA VAL A 71 24.67 -11.03 13.79
C VAL A 71 25.86 -11.12 14.76
N LYS A 72 27.10 -10.97 14.27
CA LYS A 72 28.33 -10.87 15.09
C LYS A 72 29.15 -9.66 14.67
N LYS A 73 30.23 -9.34 15.40
CA LYS A 73 31.06 -8.14 15.15
C LYS A 73 31.44 -7.96 13.68
N TYR A 74 31.65 -9.04 12.94
CA TYR A 74 32.03 -8.99 11.53
C TYR A 74 31.26 -9.97 10.64
N VAL A 75 30.19 -10.60 11.11
CA VAL A 75 29.44 -11.60 10.32
C VAL A 75 28.15 -10.98 9.84
N PHE A 76 27.96 -10.92 8.53
CA PHE A 76 26.72 -10.53 7.87
C PHE A 76 25.91 -11.77 7.50
N GLU A 77 24.62 -11.75 7.80
CA GLU A 77 23.64 -12.73 7.34
C GLU A 77 22.54 -12.00 6.57
N SER A 78 22.33 -12.36 5.30
CA SER A 78 21.26 -11.76 4.50
C SER A 78 19.90 -12.31 4.89
N ASP A 79 18.84 -11.63 4.48
CA ASP A 79 17.50 -12.19 4.51
C ASP A 79 17.42 -13.44 3.60
N LYS A 80 16.44 -14.30 3.88
CA LYS A 80 16.16 -15.51 3.09
C LYS A 80 15.53 -15.14 1.75
N LEU A 81 15.52 -16.08 0.80
CA LEU A 81 14.89 -15.96 -0.52
C LEU A 81 15.44 -14.83 -1.40
N LEU A 82 16.66 -14.33 -1.13
CA LEU A 82 17.28 -13.30 -1.98
C LEU A 82 17.85 -13.88 -3.27
N PHE A 83 18.56 -15.00 -3.16
CA PHE A 83 19.24 -15.65 -4.28
C PHE A 83 18.49 -16.92 -4.70
N THR A 84 17.27 -16.73 -5.24
CA THR A 84 16.35 -17.83 -5.56
C THR A 84 16.82 -18.74 -6.69
N GLN A 85 17.59 -18.21 -7.64
CA GLN A 85 18.04 -18.99 -8.79
C GLN A 85 19.45 -19.56 -8.57
N PRO A 86 19.69 -20.82 -8.96
CA PRO A 86 21.04 -21.38 -8.95
C PRO A 86 21.97 -20.56 -9.85
N GLY A 87 23.22 -20.41 -9.44
CA GLY A 87 24.22 -19.75 -10.27
C GLY A 87 25.42 -19.21 -9.49
N ASN A 88 26.32 -18.57 -10.24
CA ASN A 88 27.48 -17.88 -9.70
C ASN A 88 27.17 -16.39 -9.54
N TYR A 89 27.62 -15.85 -8.42
CA TYR A 89 27.39 -14.47 -7.99
C TYR A 89 28.70 -13.83 -7.57
N ILE A 90 28.77 -12.50 -7.61
CA ILE A 90 29.93 -11.70 -7.21
C ILE A 90 29.46 -10.61 -6.25
N ILE A 91 30.04 -10.57 -5.05
CA ILE A 91 29.94 -9.39 -4.18
C ILE A 91 30.91 -8.35 -4.72
N LYS A 92 30.38 -7.22 -5.18
CA LYS A 92 31.15 -6.04 -5.61
C LYS A 92 31.46 -5.16 -4.41
N ASP A 93 32.73 -5.12 -4.03
CA ASP A 93 33.22 -4.35 -2.89
C ASP A 93 34.37 -3.42 -3.31
N ASN A 94 34.17 -2.11 -3.17
CA ASN A 94 35.17 -1.13 -3.59
C ASN A 94 36.44 -1.16 -2.74
N GLU A 95 36.37 -1.69 -1.52
CA GLU A 95 37.51 -1.72 -0.58
C GLU A 95 38.23 -3.06 -0.62
N PHE A 96 37.48 -4.17 -0.72
CA PHE A 96 38.00 -5.53 -0.60
C PHE A 96 38.10 -6.27 -1.92
N GLY A 97 37.69 -5.64 -3.02
CA GLY A 97 37.60 -6.27 -4.32
C GLY A 97 36.42 -7.24 -4.44
N ASP A 98 36.35 -7.87 -5.61
CA ASP A 98 35.24 -8.74 -5.98
C ASP A 98 35.38 -10.13 -5.36
N ASN A 99 34.31 -10.62 -4.71
CA ASN A 99 34.29 -11.95 -4.09
C ASN A 99 33.20 -12.82 -4.74
N SER A 100 33.62 -13.87 -5.46
CA SER A 100 32.71 -14.78 -6.14
C SER A 100 32.20 -15.90 -5.24
N PHE A 101 30.95 -16.30 -5.40
CA PHE A 101 30.35 -17.44 -4.70
C PHE A 101 29.29 -18.13 -5.56
N THR A 102 28.94 -19.37 -5.22
CA THR A 102 27.92 -20.14 -5.92
C THR A 102 26.72 -20.35 -4.99
N CYS A 103 25.52 -20.11 -5.51
CA CYS A 103 24.27 -20.50 -4.85
C CYS A 103 23.68 -21.73 -5.54
N PRO A 104 23.22 -22.75 -4.79
CA PRO A 104 22.48 -23.88 -5.34
C PRO A 104 21.06 -23.49 -5.79
N GLY A 105 20.63 -22.26 -5.52
CA GLY A 105 19.26 -21.81 -5.68
C GLY A 105 18.43 -22.16 -4.44
N VAL A 106 17.20 -21.65 -4.38
CA VAL A 106 16.31 -21.96 -3.27
C VAL A 106 15.73 -23.35 -3.46
N HIS A 107 16.05 -24.26 -2.54
CA HIS A 107 15.29 -25.48 -2.38
C HIS A 107 14.01 -25.11 -1.62
N PHE A 108 12.86 -25.31 -2.26
CA PHE A 108 11.58 -25.01 -1.64
C PHE A 108 11.45 -25.75 -0.30
N HIS A 109 11.30 -24.99 0.77
CA HIS A 109 11.02 -25.50 2.10
C HIS A 109 9.86 -24.70 2.68
N CYS A 110 8.87 -25.37 3.24
CA CYS A 110 7.65 -24.73 3.73
C CYS A 110 7.89 -23.70 4.84
N SER A 111 9.01 -23.77 5.55
CA SER A 111 9.42 -22.76 6.55
C SER A 111 9.84 -21.41 5.96
N LEU A 112 10.00 -21.32 4.63
CA LEU A 112 10.29 -20.07 3.93
C LEU A 112 9.02 -19.31 3.55
N ILE A 113 7.87 -19.93 3.79
CA ILE A 113 6.58 -19.39 3.43
C ILE A 113 5.98 -18.72 4.65
N ASN A 114 5.40 -17.54 4.46
CA ASN A 114 4.64 -16.88 5.50
C ASN A 114 3.36 -16.30 4.92
N TYR A 115 2.32 -16.29 5.73
CA TYR A 115 1.00 -15.79 5.39
C TYR A 115 0.58 -14.79 6.46
N SER A 116 0.00 -13.68 6.04
CA SER A 116 -0.64 -12.75 6.95
C SER A 116 -1.99 -12.35 6.38
N ILE A 117 -3.05 -12.51 7.17
CA ILE A 117 -4.38 -12.03 6.80
C ILE A 117 -4.56 -10.68 7.48
N ASN A 118 -4.62 -9.63 6.66
CA ASN A 118 -4.72 -8.24 7.13
C ASN A 118 -6.15 -7.92 7.55
N SER A 119 -7.12 -8.39 6.77
CA SER A 119 -8.53 -8.22 7.08
C SER A 119 -9.39 -9.30 6.43
N CYS A 120 -10.48 -9.68 7.11
CA CYS A 120 -11.55 -10.47 6.52
C CYS A 120 -12.90 -9.88 6.93
N ARG A 121 -13.76 -9.60 5.94
CA ARG A 121 -15.13 -9.14 6.13
C ARG A 121 -16.05 -10.00 5.30
N SER A 122 -17.13 -10.47 5.90
CA SER A 122 -18.13 -11.26 5.18
C SER A 122 -19.52 -10.79 5.53
N ASP A 123 -20.34 -10.61 4.50
CA ASP A 123 -21.79 -10.43 4.58
C ASP A 123 -22.49 -11.37 3.59
N GLU A 124 -23.82 -11.28 3.49
CA GLU A 124 -24.65 -12.15 2.61
C GLU A 124 -24.43 -11.89 1.11
N ASN A 125 -23.91 -10.73 0.74
CA ASN A 125 -23.69 -10.32 -0.63
C ASN A 125 -22.23 -10.48 -1.07
N LYS A 126 -21.29 -10.29 -0.13
CA LYS A 126 -19.87 -10.17 -0.47
C LYS A 126 -18.96 -10.59 0.69
N THR A 127 -17.90 -11.30 0.34
CA THR A 127 -16.75 -11.54 1.21
C THR A 127 -15.52 -10.87 0.62
N ILE A 128 -14.80 -10.12 1.45
CA ILE A 128 -13.54 -9.44 1.11
C ILE A 128 -12.46 -9.91 2.08
N ILE A 129 -11.35 -10.39 1.54
CA ILE A 129 -10.22 -10.84 2.34
C ILE A 129 -8.93 -10.26 1.78
N GLU A 130 -8.22 -9.51 2.60
CA GLU A 130 -6.92 -8.95 2.26
C GLU A 130 -5.85 -9.77 2.96
N PHE A 131 -4.88 -10.26 2.20
CA PHE A 131 -3.79 -11.07 2.74
C PHE A 131 -2.48 -10.83 1.99
N GLN A 132 -1.38 -11.19 2.64
CA GLN A 132 -0.03 -11.08 2.12
C GLN A 132 0.65 -12.46 2.13
N THR A 133 1.46 -12.74 1.12
CA THR A 133 2.28 -13.95 1.05
C THR A 133 3.77 -13.62 0.95
N ILE A 134 4.61 -14.41 1.62
CA ILE A 134 6.07 -14.37 1.47
C ILE A 134 6.50 -15.74 0.97
N GLY A 135 7.37 -15.77 -0.04
CA GLY A 135 7.93 -17.02 -0.57
C GLY A 135 6.98 -17.90 -1.38
N THR A 136 5.79 -17.40 -1.73
CA THR A 136 4.81 -18.09 -2.56
C THR A 136 3.89 -17.12 -3.31
N THR A 137 3.20 -17.61 -4.34
CA THR A 137 2.24 -16.88 -5.18
C THR A 137 0.81 -17.41 -5.00
N ALA A 138 -0.19 -16.61 -5.37
CA ALA A 138 -1.60 -16.95 -5.16
C ALA A 138 -2.10 -18.20 -5.91
N ASP A 139 -1.40 -18.67 -6.94
CA ASP A 139 -1.72 -19.93 -7.64
C ASP A 139 -1.21 -21.17 -6.90
N GLN A 140 -0.36 -20.99 -5.89
CA GLN A 140 0.22 -22.08 -5.11
C GLN A 140 -0.42 -22.25 -3.73
N ILE A 141 -1.34 -21.37 -3.35
CA ILE A 141 -2.02 -21.43 -2.06
C ILE A 141 -3.28 -22.30 -2.11
N ARG A 142 -3.64 -22.85 -0.96
CA ARG A 142 -4.91 -23.50 -0.68
C ARG A 142 -5.65 -22.64 0.34
N LEU A 143 -6.87 -22.23 0.00
CA LEU A 143 -7.78 -21.49 0.86
C LEU A 143 -8.89 -22.43 1.33
N LYS A 144 -9.15 -22.42 2.64
CA LYS A 144 -10.27 -23.12 3.26
C LYS A 144 -11.18 -22.10 3.93
N PHE A 145 -12.46 -22.13 3.60
CA PHE A 145 -13.47 -21.21 4.12
C PHE A 145 -14.48 -21.99 4.96
N TRP A 146 -14.47 -21.79 6.28
CA TRP A 146 -15.50 -22.33 7.16
C TRP A 146 -16.65 -21.34 7.19
N LYS A 147 -17.84 -21.81 6.81
CA LYS A 147 -19.06 -21.04 6.76
C LYS A 147 -19.73 -20.98 8.14
N ILE A 148 -20.67 -20.04 8.30
CA ILE A 148 -21.46 -19.93 9.55
C ILE A 148 -22.26 -21.20 9.84
N ASP A 149 -22.75 -21.89 8.81
CA ASP A 149 -23.47 -23.17 8.94
C ASP A 149 -22.56 -24.37 9.28
N GLY A 150 -21.25 -24.13 9.41
CA GLY A 150 -20.24 -25.15 9.72
C GLY A 150 -19.72 -25.92 8.51
N SER A 151 -20.29 -25.70 7.32
CA SER A 151 -19.80 -26.35 6.09
C SER A 151 -18.48 -25.72 5.62
N LEU A 152 -17.70 -26.48 4.85
CA LEU A 152 -16.38 -26.08 4.37
C LEU A 152 -16.41 -25.90 2.85
N SER A 153 -15.82 -24.80 2.38
CA SER A 153 -15.49 -24.61 0.97
C SER A 153 -13.98 -24.50 0.79
N THR A 154 -13.48 -24.99 -0.34
CA THR A 154 -12.04 -25.02 -0.63
C THR A 154 -11.79 -24.38 -1.99
N PHE A 155 -10.76 -23.56 -2.05
CA PHE A 155 -10.19 -23.03 -3.27
C PHE A 155 -8.72 -23.44 -3.31
N GLU A 156 -8.35 -24.18 -4.35
CA GLU A 156 -6.99 -24.62 -4.61
C GLU A 156 -6.80 -24.64 -6.13
N ASN A 157 -5.55 -24.59 -6.60
CA ASN A 157 -5.28 -24.60 -8.03
C ASN A 157 -6.08 -25.71 -8.76
N ASN A 158 -6.84 -25.32 -9.80
CA ASN A 158 -7.76 -26.16 -10.58
C ASN A 158 -8.98 -26.73 -9.84
N PHE A 159 -9.23 -26.36 -8.59
CA PHE A 159 -10.40 -26.80 -7.83
C PHE A 159 -11.04 -25.65 -7.04
N LYS A 160 -12.32 -25.40 -7.28
CA LYS A 160 -13.13 -24.46 -6.49
C LYS A 160 -14.41 -25.16 -6.07
N SER A 161 -14.79 -25.05 -4.81
CA SER A 161 -16.13 -25.47 -4.38
C SER A 161 -17.21 -24.64 -5.11
N LYS A 162 -18.33 -25.29 -5.44
CA LYS A 162 -19.40 -24.72 -6.28
C LYS A 162 -19.95 -23.38 -5.76
N ASP A 163 -20.08 -23.27 -4.44
CA ASP A 163 -20.64 -22.10 -3.77
C ASP A 163 -19.69 -20.89 -3.73
N ILE A 164 -18.43 -21.07 -4.11
CA ILE A 164 -17.43 -20.01 -4.23
C ILE A 164 -16.86 -19.94 -5.66
N GLU A 165 -17.60 -20.41 -6.67
CA GLU A 165 -17.18 -20.37 -8.08
C GLU A 165 -16.87 -18.94 -8.56
N ASN A 166 -17.61 -17.95 -8.03
CA ASN A 166 -17.44 -16.53 -8.31
C ASN A 166 -16.28 -15.87 -7.55
N THR A 167 -15.35 -16.66 -7.01
CA THR A 167 -14.18 -16.13 -6.29
C THR A 167 -13.12 -15.64 -7.27
N SER A 168 -12.70 -14.39 -7.09
CA SER A 168 -11.55 -13.78 -7.75
C SER A 168 -10.43 -13.53 -6.73
N ILE A 169 -9.17 -13.67 -7.19
CA ILE A 169 -7.99 -13.26 -6.44
C ILE A 169 -7.29 -12.18 -7.25
N ILE A 170 -7.15 -11.00 -6.68
CA ILE A 170 -6.62 -9.80 -7.33
C ILE A 170 -5.30 -9.44 -6.65
N LEU A 171 -4.23 -9.29 -7.42
CA LEU A 171 -2.95 -8.78 -6.92
C LEU A 171 -3.06 -7.26 -6.71
N LEU A 172 -2.93 -6.82 -5.46
CA LEU A 172 -2.96 -5.40 -5.10
C LEU A 172 -1.58 -4.75 -5.25
N ASN A 173 -0.52 -5.45 -4.84
CA ASN A 173 0.85 -4.93 -4.87
C ASN A 173 1.87 -6.06 -5.12
N ASN A 174 2.63 -5.95 -6.20
CA ASN A 174 3.61 -6.96 -6.61
C ASN A 174 4.90 -6.96 -5.77
N LYS A 175 5.25 -5.86 -5.11
CA LYS A 175 6.49 -5.78 -4.30
C LYS A 175 6.33 -6.47 -2.97
N THR A 176 5.15 -6.35 -2.38
CA THR A 176 4.80 -6.90 -1.08
C THR A 176 4.04 -8.21 -1.19
N ASN A 177 3.60 -8.61 -2.40
CA ASN A 177 2.72 -9.75 -2.64
C ASN A 177 1.43 -9.64 -1.82
N ASP A 178 0.78 -8.49 -1.93
CA ASP A 178 -0.53 -8.24 -1.31
C ASP A 178 -1.64 -8.64 -2.28
N TYR A 179 -2.63 -9.35 -1.77
CA TYR A 179 -3.74 -9.91 -2.54
C TYR A 179 -5.09 -9.59 -1.89
N LEU A 180 -6.12 -9.52 -2.75
CA LEU A 180 -7.52 -9.39 -2.39
C LEU A 180 -8.28 -10.60 -2.90
N ILE A 181 -8.98 -11.31 -2.01
CA ILE A 181 -9.99 -12.30 -2.39
C ILE A 181 -11.35 -11.60 -2.35
N GLU A 182 -12.10 -11.72 -3.44
CA GLU A 182 -13.47 -11.25 -3.53
C GLU A 182 -14.41 -12.41 -3.86
N ILE A 183 -15.41 -12.65 -3.02
CA ILE A 183 -16.48 -13.63 -3.25
C ILE A 183 -17.80 -12.89 -3.38
N ILE A 184 -18.36 -12.83 -4.60
CA ILE A 184 -19.62 -12.13 -4.87
C ILE A 184 -20.79 -13.11 -4.85
N LYS A 185 -21.84 -12.78 -4.09
CA LYS A 185 -23.02 -13.61 -3.85
C LYS A 185 -22.65 -15.01 -3.35
N GLY A 186 -21.65 -15.07 -2.48
CA GLY A 186 -21.13 -16.30 -1.87
C GLY A 186 -21.74 -16.58 -0.49
N PRO A 187 -21.37 -17.71 0.11
CA PRO A 187 -21.74 -18.01 1.49
C PRO A 187 -21.03 -17.07 2.46
N VAL A 188 -21.64 -16.88 3.63
CA VAL A 188 -21.02 -16.10 4.70
C VAL A 188 -19.90 -16.90 5.35
N ILE A 189 -18.69 -16.34 5.28
CA ILE A 189 -17.47 -16.97 5.82
C ILE A 189 -17.29 -16.55 7.27
N LYS A 190 -17.16 -17.55 8.15
CA LYS A 190 -16.83 -17.39 9.56
C LYS A 190 -15.32 -17.37 9.77
N ASN A 191 -14.60 -18.33 9.21
CA ASN A 191 -13.14 -18.40 9.32
C ASN A 191 -12.52 -18.70 7.95
N ILE A 192 -11.31 -18.19 7.75
CA ILE A 192 -10.46 -18.57 6.63
C ILE A 192 -9.14 -19.14 7.12
N ASP A 193 -8.63 -20.14 6.42
CA ASP A 193 -7.29 -20.69 6.56
C ASP A 193 -6.57 -20.62 5.22
N ILE A 194 -5.35 -20.07 5.24
CA ILE A 194 -4.46 -19.96 4.09
C ILE A 194 -3.24 -20.83 4.35
N SER A 195 -2.95 -21.72 3.41
CA SER A 195 -1.82 -22.64 3.46
C SER A 195 -1.20 -22.83 2.08
N HIS A 196 -0.01 -23.42 1.99
CA HIS A 196 0.56 -23.79 0.69
C HIS A 196 -0.02 -25.12 0.24
N SER A 197 -0.39 -25.25 -1.04
CA SER A 197 -0.91 -26.51 -1.60
C SER A 197 0.01 -27.71 -1.36
N SER A 198 1.33 -27.50 -1.51
CA SER A 198 2.37 -28.53 -1.31
C SER A 198 2.86 -28.73 0.13
N CYS A 199 2.43 -27.90 1.09
CA CYS A 199 2.84 -28.04 2.49
C CYS A 199 1.72 -28.70 3.29
N ALA A 200 2.01 -29.83 3.95
CA ALA A 200 0.99 -30.62 4.64
C ALA A 200 1.50 -31.11 6.01
N GLY A 201 0.80 -30.76 7.10
CA GLY A 201 1.12 -31.15 8.47
C GLY A 201 0.98 -30.01 9.47
N GLU A 202 0.90 -30.32 10.76
CA GLU A 202 0.66 -29.35 11.85
C GLU A 202 1.82 -28.35 12.06
N TYR A 203 3.02 -28.67 11.56
CA TYR A 203 4.23 -27.85 11.75
C TYR A 203 4.47 -26.83 10.65
N TYR A 204 3.55 -26.70 9.69
CA TYR A 204 3.72 -25.81 8.55
C TYR A 204 2.96 -24.50 8.76
N PRO A 205 3.53 -23.37 8.29
CA PRO A 205 2.91 -22.08 8.44
C PRO A 205 1.56 -22.06 7.76
N ASN A 206 0.53 -21.74 8.54
CA ASN A 206 -0.80 -21.42 8.08
C ASN A 206 -1.24 -20.10 8.71
N ALA A 207 -2.15 -19.39 8.05
CA ALA A 207 -2.79 -18.22 8.64
C ALA A 207 -4.28 -18.53 8.78
N ASN A 208 -4.75 -18.59 10.03
CA ASN A 208 -6.16 -18.67 10.35
C ASN A 208 -6.65 -17.29 10.80
N PHE A 209 -7.79 -16.86 10.29
CA PHE A 209 -8.41 -15.60 10.66
C PHE A 209 -9.92 -15.74 10.79
N GLU A 210 -10.47 -15.27 11.90
CA GLU A 210 -11.92 -15.14 12.08
C GLU A 210 -12.42 -13.91 11.34
N CYS A 211 -13.31 -14.13 10.40
CA CYS A 211 -13.90 -13.08 9.61
C CYS A 211 -14.91 -12.31 10.45
N ASN A 212 -14.83 -10.99 10.39
CA ASN A 212 -15.83 -10.14 11.02
C ASN A 212 -17.14 -10.30 10.22
N TYR A 213 -18.04 -11.11 10.75
CA TYR A 213 -19.38 -11.22 10.22
C TYR A 213 -20.15 -9.95 10.56
N GLN A 214 -20.59 -9.24 9.53
CA GLN A 214 -21.54 -8.15 9.69
C GLN A 214 -22.92 -8.73 9.41
N LYS A 215 -23.72 -8.92 10.47
CA LYS A 215 -25.13 -9.23 10.28
C LYS A 215 -25.75 -8.13 9.41
N PRO A 216 -26.66 -8.48 8.48
CA PRO A 216 -27.47 -7.48 7.82
C PRO A 216 -28.09 -6.51 8.82
N ASP A 217 -28.40 -6.88 10.06
CA ASP A 217 -28.96 -5.99 11.08
C ASP A 217 -28.02 -4.88 11.62
N ASP A 218 -26.74 -4.84 11.24
CA ASP A 218 -25.93 -3.61 11.30
C ASP A 218 -26.38 -2.58 10.21
N PHE A 219 -27.49 -2.87 9.49
CA PHE A 219 -28.25 -2.00 8.59
C PHE A 219 -28.90 -0.78 9.25
N ILE A 220 -28.59 -0.45 10.51
CA ILE A 220 -28.93 0.88 11.05
C ILE A 220 -28.38 1.96 10.09
N ILE A 221 -27.27 1.69 9.38
CA ILE A 221 -26.72 2.59 8.37
C ILE A 221 -27.67 2.77 7.17
N LYS A 222 -28.31 1.71 6.64
CA LYS A 222 -29.18 1.86 5.46
C LYS A 222 -30.56 2.44 5.77
N GLU A 223 -31.13 2.18 6.95
CA GLU A 223 -32.41 2.81 7.33
C GLU A 223 -32.24 4.28 7.71
N SER A 224 -31.19 4.61 8.47
CA SER A 224 -30.88 6.01 8.77
C SER A 224 -30.48 6.80 7.53
N THR A 225 -29.70 6.24 6.59
CA THR A 225 -29.43 6.92 5.32
C THR A 225 -30.70 7.12 4.52
N LYS A 226 -31.63 6.15 4.47
CA LYS A 226 -32.93 6.32 3.81
C LYS A 226 -33.80 7.41 4.44
N GLU A 227 -33.73 7.61 5.75
CA GLU A 227 -34.43 8.71 6.41
C GLU A 227 -33.75 10.05 6.09
N CYS A 228 -32.42 10.09 6.09
CA CYS A 228 -31.65 11.27 5.71
C CYS A 228 -31.78 11.62 4.22
N GLU A 229 -31.95 10.64 3.33
CA GLU A 229 -32.18 10.84 1.89
C GLU A 229 -33.48 11.61 1.58
N LYS A 230 -34.39 11.71 2.56
CA LYS A 230 -35.60 12.53 2.44
C LYS A 230 -35.36 14.02 2.69
N LYS A 231 -34.16 14.42 3.12
CA LYS A 231 -33.82 15.83 3.35
C LYS A 231 -33.80 16.58 2.02
N GLU A 232 -34.16 17.86 2.04
CA GLU A 232 -34.32 18.64 0.81
C GLU A 232 -32.98 19.17 0.29
N THR A 233 -32.03 19.38 1.20
CA THR A 233 -30.72 19.95 0.87
C THR A 233 -29.59 18.99 1.25
N ILE A 234 -28.45 19.13 0.54
CA ILE A 234 -27.24 18.36 0.85
C ILE A 234 -26.71 18.64 2.26
N ASP A 235 -26.85 19.88 2.73
CA ASP A 235 -26.46 20.31 4.07
C ASP A 235 -27.27 19.57 5.13
N GLU A 236 -28.60 19.50 4.98
CA GLU A 236 -29.48 18.74 5.88
C GLU A 236 -29.25 17.23 5.82
N PHE A 237 -29.00 16.69 4.62
CA PHE A 237 -28.64 15.29 4.42
C PHE A 237 -27.37 14.95 5.19
N ILE A 238 -26.29 15.70 4.98
CA ILE A 238 -25.00 15.50 5.68
C ILE A 238 -25.20 15.70 7.18
N TYR A 239 -25.94 16.72 7.60
CA TYR A 239 -26.21 16.94 9.02
C TYR A 239 -26.94 15.75 9.66
N CYS A 240 -27.94 15.19 8.97
CA CYS A 240 -28.68 14.04 9.42
C CYS A 240 -27.78 12.80 9.58
N ILE A 241 -26.94 12.52 8.57
CA ILE A 241 -25.96 11.42 8.63
C ILE A 241 -25.01 11.64 9.83
N PHE A 242 -24.47 12.85 9.98
CA PHE A 242 -23.51 13.17 11.04
C PHE A 242 -24.10 13.35 12.45
N SER A 243 -25.43 13.37 12.58
CA SER A 243 -26.14 13.48 13.87
C SER A 243 -26.72 12.16 14.36
N SER A 244 -26.83 11.16 13.49
CA SER A 244 -27.12 9.80 13.91
C SER A 244 -25.90 9.25 14.66
N ASP A 245 -26.08 8.57 15.80
CA ASP A 245 -25.01 7.95 16.64
C ASP A 245 -24.22 6.82 15.93
N ILE A 246 -24.20 6.83 14.60
CA ILE A 246 -23.55 5.87 13.74
C ILE A 246 -22.05 6.14 13.81
N LYS A 247 -21.32 5.20 14.41
CA LYS A 247 -19.86 5.17 14.25
C LYS A 247 -19.55 5.05 12.75
N TYR A 248 -19.02 6.12 12.14
CA TYR A 248 -18.76 6.25 10.70
C TYR A 248 -17.64 5.33 10.23
N LYS A 249 -17.89 4.03 10.19
CA LYS A 249 -17.09 3.11 9.39
C LYS A 249 -17.63 3.18 7.96
N TYR A 250 -17.22 4.22 7.25
CA TYR A 250 -17.46 4.41 5.81
C TYR A 250 -18.93 4.32 5.41
N VAL A 251 -19.72 5.33 5.77
CA VAL A 251 -21.03 5.50 5.13
C VAL A 251 -20.76 5.89 3.68
N ASP A 252 -21.04 4.98 2.76
CA ASP A 252 -21.02 5.30 1.33
C ASP A 252 -22.23 6.19 1.01
N ILE A 253 -22.03 7.49 1.22
CA ILE A 253 -23.01 8.52 0.87
C ILE A 253 -22.91 8.94 -0.60
N SER A 254 -22.00 8.34 -1.37
CA SER A 254 -21.64 8.84 -2.70
C SER A 254 -22.81 8.74 -3.69
N ASP A 255 -23.59 7.66 -3.62
CA ASP A 255 -24.80 7.47 -4.43
C ASP A 255 -25.92 8.43 -4.02
N SER A 256 -26.16 8.61 -2.71
CA SER A 256 -27.17 9.53 -2.20
C SER A 256 -26.84 10.97 -2.60
N ILE A 257 -25.57 11.37 -2.50
CA ILE A 257 -25.06 12.67 -2.95
C ILE A 257 -25.30 12.88 -4.45
N CYS A 258 -25.11 11.85 -5.29
CA CYS A 258 -25.39 11.95 -6.72
C CYS A 258 -26.83 12.32 -7.05
N ASN A 259 -27.79 11.93 -6.19
CA ASN A 259 -29.21 12.26 -6.35
C ASN A 259 -29.53 13.71 -6.03
N TYR A 260 -28.78 14.35 -5.13
CA TYR A 260 -28.87 15.79 -4.88
C TYR A 260 -28.23 16.63 -6.00
N ASN A 261 -27.23 16.05 -6.68
CA ASN A 261 -26.18 16.86 -7.28
C ASN A 261 -26.11 16.93 -8.80
N SER A 262 -26.79 16.04 -9.53
CA SER A 262 -26.44 15.90 -10.94
C SER A 262 -27.63 16.04 -11.88
N ILE A 263 -27.37 16.76 -12.97
CA ILE A 263 -28.17 16.74 -14.19
C ILE A 263 -28.25 15.29 -14.74
N GLU A 264 -27.30 14.43 -14.36
CA GLU A 264 -27.21 13.01 -14.75
C GLU A 264 -26.85 12.08 -13.55
N PRO A 265 -27.80 11.76 -12.63
CA PRO A 265 -27.55 10.92 -11.44
C PRO A 265 -26.91 9.58 -11.74
N LYS A 266 -27.38 8.93 -12.82
CA LYS A 266 -26.84 7.65 -13.28
C LYS A 266 -25.35 7.71 -13.59
N LYS A 267 -24.89 8.80 -14.20
CA LYS A 267 -23.48 8.96 -14.59
C LYS A 267 -22.61 9.25 -13.39
N CYS A 268 -23.10 10.07 -12.46
CA CYS A 268 -22.43 10.31 -11.19
C CYS A 268 -22.24 9.00 -10.41
N ILE A 269 -23.30 8.20 -10.28
CA ILE A 269 -23.28 6.88 -9.63
C ILE A 269 -22.29 5.93 -10.35
N GLU A 270 -22.31 5.89 -11.68
CA GLU A 270 -21.37 5.05 -12.45
C GLU A 270 -19.90 5.43 -12.19
N ILE A 271 -19.59 6.73 -12.17
CA ILE A 271 -18.23 7.22 -11.91
C ILE A 271 -17.83 6.92 -10.46
N ASN A 272 -18.72 7.17 -9.50
CA ASN A 272 -18.46 6.87 -8.08
C ASN A 272 -18.19 5.39 -7.89
N ASN A 273 -19.02 4.49 -8.43
CA ASN A 273 -18.81 3.05 -8.37
C ASN A 273 -17.46 2.62 -8.96
N LYS A 274 -17.03 3.22 -10.08
CA LYS A 274 -15.71 2.96 -10.68
C LYS A 274 -14.55 3.39 -9.79
N LEU A 275 -14.72 4.48 -9.04
CA LEU A 275 -13.68 5.10 -8.23
C LEU A 275 -13.69 4.65 -6.77
N GLN A 276 -14.78 4.05 -6.30
CA GLN A 276 -14.99 3.67 -4.91
C GLN A 276 -13.92 2.71 -4.41
N SER A 277 -13.57 1.70 -5.22
CA SER A 277 -12.53 0.72 -4.89
C SER A 277 -11.16 1.39 -4.65
N CYS A 278 -10.88 2.49 -5.36
CA CYS A 278 -9.64 3.23 -5.23
C CYS A 278 -9.52 4.00 -3.90
N LEU A 279 -10.62 4.31 -3.21
CA LEU A 279 -10.58 5.00 -1.91
C LEU A 279 -10.05 4.11 -0.78
N PHE A 280 -10.10 2.79 -0.94
CA PHE A 280 -9.65 1.81 0.06
C PHE A 280 -8.15 1.52 0.00
N LEU A 281 -7.46 1.96 -1.06
CA LEU A 281 -6.01 1.79 -1.19
C LEU A 281 -5.24 2.77 -0.29
N GLU A 282 -3.94 2.53 -0.11
CA GLU A 282 -3.05 3.53 0.51
C GLU A 282 -3.02 4.84 -0.30
N ASP A 283 -2.83 5.97 0.39
CA ASP A 283 -2.93 7.31 -0.19
C ASP A 283 -2.12 7.52 -1.49
N GLN A 284 -0.91 6.93 -1.56
CA GLN A 284 -0.04 7.05 -2.73
C GLN A 284 -0.63 6.32 -3.95
N ASN A 285 -1.37 5.23 -3.72
CA ASN A 285 -1.94 4.36 -4.75
C ASN A 285 -3.35 4.80 -5.17
N LYS A 286 -4.09 5.57 -4.34
CA LYS A 286 -5.46 6.02 -4.66
C LYS A 286 -5.53 6.78 -5.99
N ILE A 287 -4.58 7.69 -6.22
CA ILE A 287 -4.55 8.53 -7.43
C ILE A 287 -4.22 7.72 -8.67
N ASP A 288 -3.29 6.78 -8.58
CA ASP A 288 -2.89 5.96 -9.73
C ASP A 288 -3.96 4.91 -10.09
N CYS A 289 -4.67 4.37 -9.08
CA CYS A 289 -5.89 3.60 -9.29
C CYS A 289 -6.96 4.44 -10.00
N ALA A 290 -7.26 5.65 -9.50
CA ALA A 290 -8.30 6.50 -10.09
C ALA A 290 -7.96 6.93 -11.53
N LYS A 291 -6.68 7.22 -11.81
CA LYS A 291 -6.20 7.45 -13.18
C LYS A 291 -6.49 6.24 -14.07
N SER A 292 -6.14 5.04 -13.63
CA SER A 292 -6.39 3.80 -14.37
C SER A 292 -7.89 3.58 -14.62
N ALA A 293 -8.72 3.76 -13.58
CA ALA A 293 -10.18 3.62 -13.66
C ALA A 293 -10.83 4.65 -14.61
N LEU A 294 -10.26 5.85 -14.72
CA LEU A 294 -10.66 6.90 -15.67
C LEU A 294 -9.91 6.81 -17.00
N SER A 295 -9.12 5.75 -17.22
CA SER A 295 -8.30 5.54 -18.43
C SER A 295 -7.33 6.70 -18.74
N ILE A 296 -6.88 7.43 -17.72
CA ILE A 296 -5.90 8.52 -17.82
C ILE A 296 -4.52 7.90 -17.62
N ASN A 297 -3.74 7.76 -18.69
CA ASN A 297 -2.36 7.26 -18.55
C ASN A 297 -1.47 8.39 -18.04
N ASN A 298 -1.32 9.41 -18.88
CA ASN A 298 -0.59 10.62 -18.56
C ASN A 298 -1.27 11.77 -19.30
N ILE A 299 -1.72 12.79 -18.55
CA ILE A 299 -2.48 13.91 -19.11
C ILE A 299 -1.73 14.61 -20.26
N ILE A 300 -0.39 14.67 -20.19
CA ILE A 300 0.45 15.25 -21.24
C ILE A 300 0.42 14.36 -22.48
N VAL A 301 0.62 13.05 -22.31
CA VAL A 301 0.62 12.08 -23.40
C VAL A 301 -0.75 12.01 -24.07
N ASP A 302 -1.82 11.88 -23.28
CA ASP A 302 -3.20 11.85 -23.78
C ASP A 302 -3.54 13.17 -24.52
N GLY A 303 -3.02 14.30 -24.05
CA GLY A 303 -3.17 15.60 -24.70
C GLY A 303 -2.42 15.70 -26.04
N LEU A 304 -1.24 15.09 -26.16
CA LEU A 304 -0.52 14.97 -27.42
C LEU A 304 -1.27 14.07 -28.40
N GLN A 305 -1.79 12.94 -27.95
CA GLN A 305 -2.62 12.05 -28.77
C GLN A 305 -3.88 12.75 -29.30
N CYS A 306 -4.59 13.50 -28.46
CA CYS A 306 -5.72 14.30 -28.93
C CYS A 306 -5.30 15.36 -29.98
N ASN A 307 -4.07 15.86 -29.91
CA ASN A 307 -3.57 16.86 -30.86
C ASN A 307 -3.30 16.32 -32.26
N GLU A 308 -3.04 15.01 -32.38
CA GLU A 308 -2.82 14.30 -33.66
C GLU A 308 -4.12 14.10 -34.46
N LEU A 309 -5.27 14.14 -33.79
CA LEU A 309 -6.58 14.10 -34.43
C LEU A 309 -6.89 15.42 -35.16
N ILE A 310 -7.87 15.38 -36.07
CA ILE A 310 -8.26 16.51 -36.92
C ILE A 310 -9.71 16.92 -36.66
N ASN A 311 -10.00 18.22 -36.85
CA ASN A 311 -11.36 18.79 -36.81
C ASN A 311 -12.18 18.38 -35.57
N ILE A 312 -13.33 17.72 -35.78
CA ILE A 312 -14.32 17.41 -34.76
C ILE A 312 -13.84 16.35 -33.78
N ASP A 313 -13.02 15.39 -34.24
CA ASP A 313 -12.49 14.32 -33.40
C ASP A 313 -11.47 14.86 -32.39
N LYS A 314 -10.68 15.86 -32.81
CA LYS A 314 -9.77 16.59 -31.92
C LYS A 314 -10.53 17.30 -30.80
N VAL A 315 -11.60 18.02 -31.14
CA VAL A 315 -12.43 18.74 -30.15
C VAL A 315 -13.04 17.76 -29.16
N LYS A 316 -13.67 16.69 -29.66
CA LYS A 316 -14.29 15.65 -28.83
C LYS A 316 -13.27 14.97 -27.90
N CYS A 317 -12.09 14.64 -28.41
CA CYS A 317 -11.02 14.04 -27.60
C CYS A 317 -10.60 14.95 -26.44
N PHE A 318 -10.41 16.25 -26.69
CA PHE A 318 -10.07 17.20 -25.63
C PHE A 318 -11.21 17.41 -24.63
N GLU A 319 -12.47 17.36 -25.06
CA GLU A 319 -13.62 17.43 -24.16
C GLU A 319 -13.70 16.21 -23.25
N ASP A 320 -13.49 15.01 -23.80
CA ASP A 320 -13.51 13.77 -23.02
C ASP A 320 -12.31 13.66 -22.07
N LEU A 321 -11.10 14.04 -22.51
CA LEU A 321 -9.94 14.14 -21.63
C LEU A 321 -10.19 15.14 -20.51
N ARG A 322 -10.79 16.31 -20.81
CA ARG A 322 -11.12 17.32 -19.81
C ARG A 322 -12.12 16.81 -18.78
N LYS A 323 -13.18 16.12 -19.21
CA LYS A 323 -14.17 15.49 -18.30
C LYS A 323 -13.46 14.53 -17.35
N ARG A 324 -12.64 13.61 -17.87
CA ARG A 324 -11.88 12.63 -17.05
C ARG A 324 -10.93 13.31 -16.05
N VAL A 325 -10.25 14.38 -16.45
CA VAL A 325 -9.41 15.18 -15.55
C VAL A 325 -10.23 15.87 -14.46
N TYR A 326 -11.44 16.34 -14.77
CA TYR A 326 -12.35 16.93 -13.78
C TYR A 326 -12.81 15.89 -12.76
N GLU A 327 -13.17 14.68 -13.20
CA GLU A 327 -13.49 13.57 -12.28
C GLU A 327 -12.30 13.25 -11.36
N LEU A 328 -11.07 13.23 -11.90
CA LEU A 328 -9.87 13.01 -11.09
C LEU A 328 -9.64 14.11 -10.04
N ILE A 329 -10.01 15.36 -10.33
CA ILE A 329 -9.94 16.47 -9.36
C ILE A 329 -11.00 16.30 -8.27
N VAL A 330 -12.25 15.97 -8.63
CA VAL A 330 -13.33 15.72 -7.67
C VAL A 330 -13.00 14.50 -6.79
N PHE A 331 -12.38 13.47 -7.35
CA PHE A 331 -11.88 12.32 -6.58
C PHE A 331 -10.85 12.73 -5.52
N ARG A 332 -9.98 13.70 -5.81
CA ARG A 332 -9.06 14.25 -4.80
C ARG A 332 -9.79 14.91 -3.64
N PHE A 333 -10.95 15.53 -3.89
CA PHE A 333 -11.77 16.09 -2.82
C PHE A 333 -12.37 14.96 -1.96
N ALA A 334 -12.85 13.87 -2.57
CA ALA A 334 -13.33 12.70 -1.85
C ALA A 334 -12.25 12.04 -0.97
N ILE A 335 -10.98 12.02 -1.42
CA ILE A 335 -9.86 11.57 -0.59
C ILE A 335 -9.72 12.42 0.69
N LEU A 336 -9.89 13.74 0.60
CA LEU A 336 -9.82 14.63 1.76
C LEU A 336 -10.98 14.39 2.73
N GLU A 337 -12.19 14.18 2.22
CA GLU A 337 -13.36 13.83 3.04
C GLU A 337 -13.12 12.51 3.78
N SER A 338 -12.68 11.47 3.08
CA SER A 338 -12.30 10.18 3.70
C SER A 338 -11.24 10.35 4.79
N LYS A 339 -10.23 11.20 4.57
CA LYS A 339 -9.22 11.51 5.59
C LYS A 339 -9.83 12.21 6.81
N SER A 340 -10.72 13.19 6.61
CA SER A 340 -11.39 13.87 7.72
C SER A 340 -12.21 12.91 8.58
N ILE A 341 -12.95 11.98 7.96
CA ILE A 341 -13.72 10.94 8.66
C ILE A 341 -12.78 10.02 9.45
N ASN A 342 -11.64 9.61 8.86
CA ASN A 342 -10.66 8.80 9.57
C ASN A 342 -10.07 9.53 10.79
N MET A 343 -9.78 10.83 10.67
CA MET A 343 -9.32 11.66 11.80
C MET A 343 -10.37 11.75 12.90
N PHE A 344 -11.65 11.89 12.54
CA PHE A 344 -12.76 11.87 13.51
C PHE A 344 -12.85 10.52 14.23
N ASN A 345 -12.80 9.42 13.48
CA ASN A 345 -12.84 8.06 14.05
C ASN A 345 -11.67 7.76 15.00
N GLN A 346 -10.54 8.45 14.82
CA GLN A 346 -9.38 8.39 15.69
C GLN A 346 -9.44 9.39 16.86
N ASN A 347 -10.57 10.10 17.04
CA ASN A 347 -10.76 11.17 18.01
C ASN A 347 -9.75 12.32 17.89
N LEU A 348 -9.16 12.52 16.71
CA LEU A 348 -8.21 13.61 16.47
C LEU A 348 -8.92 14.94 16.25
N ILE A 349 -10.14 14.90 15.69
CA ILE A 349 -10.92 16.09 15.36
C ILE A 349 -12.38 15.90 15.79
N SER A 350 -13.04 16.99 16.19
CA SER A 350 -14.45 16.94 16.56
C SER A 350 -15.36 16.69 15.35
N ASN A 351 -16.53 16.10 15.60
CA ASN A 351 -17.55 15.85 14.58
C ASN A 351 -17.92 17.14 13.83
N GLU A 352 -18.04 18.25 14.54
CA GLU A 352 -18.49 19.52 13.97
C GLU A 352 -17.58 20.03 12.85
N TYR A 353 -16.26 19.95 13.03
CA TYR A 353 -15.32 20.40 12.01
C TYR A 353 -15.31 19.48 10.78
N VAL A 354 -15.49 18.17 10.97
CA VAL A 354 -15.59 17.20 9.85
C VAL A 354 -16.87 17.43 9.06
N LYS A 355 -18.00 17.58 9.74
CA LYS A 355 -19.29 17.90 9.13
C LYS A 355 -19.21 19.18 8.30
N GLU A 356 -18.70 20.27 8.89
CA GLU A 356 -18.54 21.55 8.19
C GLU A 356 -17.62 21.43 6.96
N PHE A 357 -16.53 20.68 7.08
CA PHE A 357 -15.60 20.46 5.97
C PHE A 357 -16.25 19.68 4.82
N ILE A 358 -16.97 18.59 5.11
CA ILE A 358 -17.65 17.77 4.09
C ILE A 358 -18.74 18.58 3.40
N ILE A 359 -19.58 19.29 4.15
CA ILE A 359 -20.61 20.18 3.57
C ILE A 359 -20.00 21.18 2.60
N LYS A 360 -18.95 21.89 3.02
CA LYS A 360 -18.27 22.87 2.16
C LYS A 360 -17.63 22.23 0.93
N THR A 361 -17.09 21.03 1.08
CA THR A 361 -16.41 20.31 -0.02
C THR A 361 -17.42 19.80 -1.05
N GLU A 362 -18.54 19.25 -0.60
CA GLU A 362 -19.64 18.81 -1.47
C GLU A 362 -20.26 19.97 -2.25
N ASN A 363 -20.56 21.08 -1.59
CA ASN A 363 -21.02 22.30 -2.25
C ASN A 363 -19.99 22.84 -3.26
N THR A 364 -18.69 22.64 -2.99
CA THR A 364 -17.63 23.00 -3.92
C THR A 364 -17.57 22.05 -5.13
N LYS A 365 -17.76 20.73 -4.95
CA LYS A 365 -17.86 19.75 -6.05
C LYS A 365 -18.99 20.11 -7.00
N LEU A 366 -20.15 20.47 -6.46
CA LEU A 366 -21.31 20.96 -7.21
C LEU A 366 -20.97 22.17 -8.09
N THR A 367 -20.39 23.18 -7.46
CA THR A 367 -20.00 24.41 -8.15
C THR A 367 -18.89 24.16 -9.18
N PHE A 368 -18.05 23.13 -8.96
CA PHE A 368 -16.95 22.79 -9.86
C PHE A 368 -17.43 22.25 -11.21
N TYR A 369 -18.49 21.45 -11.23
CA TYR A 369 -19.08 20.95 -12.48
C TYR A 369 -19.76 22.07 -13.28
N SER A 370 -20.43 23.01 -12.60
CA SER A 370 -21.16 24.12 -13.24
C SER A 370 -20.29 25.34 -13.59
N ALA A 371 -19.05 25.40 -13.10
CA ALA A 371 -18.10 26.48 -13.41
C ALA A 371 -17.91 26.68 -14.93
N LYS A 372 -17.97 27.93 -15.39
CA LYS A 372 -17.95 28.28 -16.82
C LYS A 372 -16.54 28.25 -17.40
N ASN A 373 -15.54 28.59 -16.60
CA ASN A 373 -14.16 28.73 -17.09
C ASN A 373 -13.12 28.04 -16.19
N LYS A 374 -11.86 28.05 -16.67
CA LYS A 374 -10.72 27.44 -16.00
C LYS A 374 -10.33 28.16 -14.71
N GLN A 375 -10.55 29.48 -14.65
CA GLN A 375 -10.14 30.29 -13.49
C GLN A 375 -11.07 30.01 -12.30
N GLU A 376 -12.38 30.00 -12.53
CA GLU A 376 -13.39 29.62 -11.53
C GLU A 376 -13.07 28.24 -10.92
N ARG A 377 -12.78 27.23 -11.76
CA ARG A 377 -12.39 25.90 -11.28
C ARG A 377 -11.12 25.90 -10.42
N LYS A 378 -10.11 26.69 -10.80
CA LYS A 378 -8.89 26.84 -9.98
C LYS A 378 -9.18 27.46 -8.63
N ASP A 379 -10.07 28.45 -8.59
CA ASP A 379 -10.41 29.12 -7.34
C ASP A 379 -11.24 28.21 -6.42
N LEU A 380 -12.11 27.36 -6.98
CA LEU A 380 -12.79 26.29 -6.23
C LEU A 380 -11.82 25.26 -5.65
N ILE A 381 -10.79 24.84 -6.41
CA ILE A 381 -9.72 23.95 -5.87
C ILE A 381 -9.00 24.61 -4.68
N LYS A 382 -8.71 25.92 -4.78
CA LYS A 382 -8.11 26.66 -3.67
C LYS A 382 -9.06 26.75 -2.48
N GLN A 383 -10.36 26.92 -2.69
CA GLN A 383 -11.36 26.93 -1.62
C GLN A 383 -11.38 25.60 -0.85
N VAL A 384 -11.40 24.45 -1.53
CA VAL A 384 -11.30 23.14 -0.84
C VAL A 384 -10.01 23.05 -0.02
N ARG A 385 -8.88 23.50 -0.58
CA ARG A 385 -7.60 23.53 0.16
C ARG A 385 -7.67 24.42 1.39
N LEU A 386 -8.31 25.59 1.31
CA LEU A 386 -8.49 26.50 2.44
C LEU A 386 -9.42 25.88 3.50
N ASN A 387 -10.52 25.26 3.09
CA ASN A 387 -11.44 24.54 3.97
C ASN A 387 -10.73 23.43 4.74
N TRP A 388 -9.89 22.65 4.05
CA TRP A 388 -9.05 21.61 4.67
C TRP A 388 -8.10 22.20 5.72
N ILE A 389 -7.39 23.27 5.39
CA ILE A 389 -6.48 23.94 6.33
C ILE A 389 -7.24 24.50 7.54
N ASN A 390 -8.42 25.09 7.33
CA ASN A 390 -9.23 25.64 8.42
C ASN A 390 -9.74 24.54 9.35
N MET A 391 -10.17 23.41 8.80
CA MET A 391 -10.53 22.20 9.56
C MET A 391 -9.35 21.74 10.43
N LEU A 392 -8.15 21.64 9.86
CA LEU A 392 -6.94 21.24 10.60
C LEU A 392 -6.51 22.25 11.67
N LYS A 393 -6.75 23.55 11.49
CA LYS A 393 -6.49 24.56 12.54
C LYS A 393 -7.38 24.37 13.76
N GLY A 394 -8.54 23.74 13.59
CA GLY A 394 -9.40 23.31 14.71
C GLY A 394 -8.73 22.30 15.65
N LEU A 395 -7.62 21.67 15.25
CA LEU A 395 -6.82 20.75 16.08
C LEU A 395 -5.94 21.45 17.13
N GLY A 396 -5.67 22.74 16.94
CA GLY A 396 -4.74 23.52 17.77
C GLY A 396 -5.42 24.35 18.88
N ARG A 397 -6.71 24.13 19.12
CA ARG A 397 -7.49 24.69 20.22
C ARG A 397 -8.09 23.53 20.99
#